data_AF-V6LMX8-F1
#
_entry.id   AF-V6LMX8-F1
#
_cell.length_a   1.000
_cell.length_b   1.000
_cell.length_c   1.000
_cell.angle_alpha   90.00
_cell.angle_beta   90.00
_cell.angle_gamma   90.00
#
_symmetry.space_group_name_H-M   'P 1'
#
loop_
_entity.id
_entity.type
_entity.pdbx_description
1 polymer ?
#
loop_
_entity_poly.entity_id
_entity_poly.type
_entity_poly.pdbx_seq_one_letter_code
_entity_poly.pdbx_strand_id
1 'polypeptide(L)'
;MGKPDQKHKKTLVNEIRGINLKKKTHKDKTNVDDLKLMVDEDIILNVSEQSLKLNANQPKPVINKKAADFFQVVDMEKLDIFDQVDVLDDEALIQNVINSAPTSPAEVLQSLTPVFQQLSIVFRDYRSGSLPKLMRSLPSSNLWLQLMKLTNPLEWSPNATKELTRLFISMLPEKEAFFYIKDLLMPRVRQDLLLKQKLSLQVFESLVKSTYKPLAFLKGCVLEVIQADDSAGLVRAVGSVIKRCSLPRMSVISFIQVLTEADPNGASLAFLATLLSKNYSLTPQNLDSVFNYIMKYTGAITNLVFYDLILIFVKSYGNSLSGEQQVTLYEKMKQFKHQGGISEEILRIIKQCSIQNKQKQLMTFGQDDIII
;
A
#
# COMPACT_ATOMS: atom_id res chain seq x y z
N MET A 1 -59.48 -8.18 50.39
CA MET A 1 -59.58 -8.69 49.01
C MET A 1 -58.19 -9.08 48.54
N GLY A 2 -58.00 -10.33 48.08
CA GLY A 2 -56.81 -10.78 47.33
C GLY A 2 -55.55 -11.15 48.12
N LYS A 3 -55.53 -12.34 48.71
CA LYS A 3 -54.33 -13.14 49.07
C LYS A 3 -53.79 -13.88 47.81
N PRO A 4 -52.64 -14.59 47.81
CA PRO A 4 -51.46 -14.54 48.72
C PRO A 4 -50.07 -14.77 48.05
N ASP A 5 -49.06 -14.49 48.88
CA ASP A 5 -47.84 -15.26 49.22
C ASP A 5 -46.81 -15.81 48.20
N GLN A 6 -45.59 -15.35 48.47
CA GLN A 6 -44.30 -15.99 48.29
C GLN A 6 -44.30 -17.48 48.72
N LYS A 7 -43.57 -18.35 47.99
CA LYS A 7 -42.45 -19.15 48.54
C LYS A 7 -41.81 -20.13 47.53
N HIS A 8 -40.49 -20.22 47.68
CA HIS A 8 -39.59 -21.37 47.44
C HIS A 8 -39.23 -21.73 45.99
N LYS A 9 -37.97 -21.48 45.59
CA LYS A 9 -36.76 -22.30 45.83
C LYS A 9 -36.83 -23.68 45.19
N LYS A 10 -36.04 -23.78 44.11
CA LYS A 10 -35.17 -24.89 43.72
C LYS A 10 -35.84 -26.22 43.33
N THR A 11 -35.20 -26.79 42.31
CA THR A 11 -34.81 -28.21 42.20
C THR A 11 -35.64 -29.01 41.18
N LEU A 12 -34.98 -29.31 40.05
CA LEU A 12 -34.85 -30.62 39.37
C LEU A 12 -36.17 -31.38 39.07
N VAL A 13 -36.40 -32.09 37.97
CA VAL A 13 -35.63 -32.58 36.83
C VAL A 13 -36.65 -33.46 36.08
N ASN A 14 -36.64 -33.38 34.75
CA ASN A 14 -37.05 -34.40 33.79
C ASN A 14 -38.48 -34.99 33.82
N GLU A 15 -39.14 -34.87 32.67
CA GLU A 15 -39.70 -35.98 31.86
C GLU A 15 -39.99 -35.42 30.45
N ILE A 16 -39.02 -35.38 29.53
CA ILE A 16 -38.60 -36.41 28.56
C ILE A 16 -39.72 -36.84 27.60
N ARG A 17 -39.60 -36.43 26.33
CA ARG A 17 -39.55 -37.31 25.13
C ARG A 17 -39.33 -36.51 23.84
N GLY A 18 -38.21 -36.78 23.14
CA GLY A 18 -38.07 -36.54 21.70
C GLY A 18 -36.91 -35.67 21.18
N ILE A 19 -35.65 -36.14 21.29
CA ILE A 19 -34.68 -36.44 20.18
C ILE A 19 -34.70 -35.48 18.95
N ASN A 20 -33.62 -34.91 18.36
CA ASN A 20 -32.15 -34.98 18.49
C ASN A 20 -31.50 -33.71 17.88
N LEU A 21 -30.25 -33.48 18.27
CA LEU A 21 -29.39 -32.33 17.96
C LEU A 21 -28.84 -32.31 16.52
N LYS A 22 -28.81 -31.11 15.90
CA LYS A 22 -27.68 -30.70 15.04
C LYS A 22 -27.24 -29.27 15.37
N LYS A 23 -26.04 -29.19 15.96
CA LYS A 23 -25.22 -27.99 16.11
C LYS A 23 -25.12 -27.23 14.78
N LYS A 24 -25.52 -25.95 14.74
CA LYS A 24 -24.98 -25.00 13.75
C LYS A 24 -23.78 -24.31 14.38
N THR A 25 -22.60 -24.84 14.06
CA THR A 25 -21.33 -24.13 14.20
C THR A 25 -21.39 -22.91 13.27
N HIS A 26 -21.28 -21.70 13.83
CA HIS A 26 -20.87 -20.54 13.04
C HIS A 26 -19.39 -20.76 12.70
N LYS A 27 -19.16 -21.30 11.51
CA LYS A 27 -17.82 -21.41 10.92
C LYS A 27 -17.56 -20.07 10.25
N ASP A 28 -16.87 -19.17 10.94
CA ASP A 28 -16.10 -18.12 10.28
C ASP A 28 -15.12 -18.84 9.34
N LYS A 29 -15.47 -18.91 8.07
CA LYS A 29 -14.53 -19.23 7.01
C LYS A 29 -13.80 -17.94 6.67
N THR A 30 -12.85 -17.61 7.53
CA THR A 30 -11.67 -16.85 7.13
C THR A 30 -11.10 -17.51 5.88
N ASN A 31 -10.94 -16.72 4.82
CA ASN A 31 -10.39 -17.21 3.56
C ASN A 31 -8.88 -17.41 3.74
N VAL A 32 -8.50 -18.58 4.27
CA VAL A 32 -7.11 -19.02 4.42
C VAL A 32 -6.44 -19.22 3.05
N ASP A 33 -7.23 -19.33 1.97
CA ASP A 33 -6.72 -19.49 0.61
C ASP A 33 -6.23 -18.16 -0.01
N ASP A 34 -6.74 -17.00 0.41
CA ASP A 34 -6.21 -15.68 -0.03
C ASP A 34 -4.87 -15.35 0.64
N LEU A 35 -4.61 -15.92 1.82
CA LEU A 35 -3.34 -15.82 2.55
C LEU A 35 -2.29 -16.80 2.03
N LYS A 36 -2.69 -17.92 1.41
CA LYS A 36 -1.75 -18.87 0.79
C LYS A 36 -1.09 -18.35 -0.49
N LEU A 37 -1.72 -17.40 -1.17
CA LEU A 37 -1.10 -16.64 -2.27
C LEU A 37 -0.06 -15.61 -1.77
N MET A 38 0.15 -15.48 -0.46
CA MET A 38 1.15 -14.58 0.13
C MET A 38 2.52 -15.24 0.38
N VAL A 39 2.73 -16.52 0.01
CA VAL A 39 3.96 -17.28 0.31
C VAL A 39 4.56 -18.00 -0.92
N ASP A 40 4.19 -17.64 -2.15
CA ASP A 40 4.95 -18.14 -3.31
C ASP A 40 6.26 -17.32 -3.44
N GLU A 41 7.30 -17.80 -2.76
CA GLU A 41 8.71 -17.40 -2.91
C GLU A 41 9.20 -17.52 -4.38
N ASP A 42 8.43 -18.15 -5.27
CA ASP A 42 8.78 -18.38 -6.67
C ASP A 42 8.41 -17.24 -7.64
N ILE A 43 7.66 -16.21 -7.22
CA ILE A 43 7.41 -15.03 -8.07
C ILE A 43 8.63 -14.08 -8.11
N ILE A 44 9.59 -14.27 -7.21
CA ILE A 44 10.75 -13.38 -7.06
C ILE A 44 11.88 -13.70 -8.07
N LEU A 45 11.85 -14.85 -8.76
CA LEU A 45 12.99 -15.27 -9.60
C LEU A 45 12.75 -15.60 -11.08
N ASN A 46 11.52 -15.53 -11.63
CA ASN A 46 11.36 -15.78 -13.07
C ASN A 46 10.14 -15.09 -13.68
N VAL A 47 10.29 -13.81 -14.07
CA VAL A 47 9.34 -13.16 -14.97
C VAL A 47 10.09 -12.53 -16.15
N SER A 48 10.69 -13.40 -16.98
CA SER A 48 10.97 -13.06 -18.39
C SER A 48 10.35 -14.04 -19.40
N GLU A 49 9.75 -15.16 -18.99
CA GLU A 49 9.24 -16.17 -19.95
C GLU A 49 7.78 -16.62 -19.80
N GLN A 50 7.04 -16.18 -18.78
CA GLN A 50 5.65 -16.67 -18.57
C GLN A 50 4.54 -15.86 -19.28
N SER A 51 4.87 -14.82 -20.05
CA SER A 51 3.88 -14.01 -20.77
C SER A 51 3.16 -14.72 -21.92
N LEU A 52 3.41 -16.01 -22.18
CA LEU A 52 2.91 -16.71 -23.38
C LEU A 52 2.08 -17.97 -23.15
N LYS A 53 1.84 -18.43 -21.92
CA LYS A 53 0.96 -19.60 -21.71
C LYS A 53 0.19 -19.46 -20.40
N LEU A 54 -1.08 -19.08 -20.49
CA LEU A 54 -2.22 -19.55 -19.69
C LEU A 54 -3.44 -18.68 -20.01
N ASN A 55 -4.19 -19.08 -21.03
CA ASN A 55 -5.56 -18.62 -21.23
C ASN A 55 -6.40 -19.83 -21.65
N ALA A 56 -7.02 -20.50 -20.68
CA ALA A 56 -8.15 -21.38 -20.92
C ALA A 56 -8.94 -21.55 -19.62
N ASN A 57 -10.20 -21.13 -19.69
CA ASN A 57 -11.29 -21.37 -18.76
C ASN A 57 -11.29 -20.59 -17.44
N GLN A 58 -11.97 -19.44 -17.42
CA GLN A 58 -12.99 -19.11 -16.40
C GLN A 58 -14.06 -18.14 -16.97
N PRO A 59 -15.31 -18.17 -16.46
CA PRO A 59 -16.49 -17.64 -17.15
C PRO A 59 -16.71 -16.13 -16.94
N LYS A 60 -17.39 -15.52 -17.92
CA LYS A 60 -17.75 -14.08 -17.97
C LYS A 60 -18.57 -13.65 -16.74
N PRO A 61 -18.32 -12.46 -16.14
CA PRO A 61 -19.22 -11.92 -15.13
C PRO A 61 -20.45 -11.29 -15.77
N VAL A 62 -21.59 -11.59 -15.19
CA VAL A 62 -22.93 -11.08 -15.51
C VAL A 62 -23.03 -9.61 -15.13
N ILE A 63 -23.42 -8.78 -16.10
CA ILE A 63 -23.76 -7.37 -15.90
C ILE A 63 -25.02 -7.30 -15.03
N ASN A 64 -24.93 -6.62 -13.87
CA ASN A 64 -26.11 -6.19 -13.14
C ASN A 64 -26.14 -4.67 -12.99
N LYS A 65 -27.28 -4.11 -13.38
CA LYS A 65 -27.61 -2.69 -13.42
C LYS A 65 -27.97 -2.15 -12.02
N LYS A 66 -27.74 -0.84 -11.87
CA LYS A 66 -28.22 0.13 -10.85
C LYS A 66 -27.35 0.32 -9.59
N ALA A 67 -26.63 1.44 -9.60
CA ALA A 67 -26.70 2.44 -8.54
C ALA A 67 -26.37 3.80 -9.18
N ALA A 68 -27.43 4.49 -9.61
CA ALA A 68 -27.40 5.90 -9.91
C ALA A 68 -27.56 6.69 -8.59
N ASP A 69 -27.09 7.93 -8.65
CA ASP A 69 -27.34 9.05 -7.72
C ASP A 69 -26.25 9.27 -6.67
N PHE A 70 -25.25 10.08 -7.05
CA PHE A 70 -24.92 11.34 -6.36
C PHE A 70 -23.85 12.08 -7.18
N PHE A 71 -24.21 13.21 -7.78
CA PHE A 71 -23.45 14.45 -8.02
C PHE A 71 -24.11 15.23 -9.16
N GLN A 72 -24.99 16.16 -8.78
CA GLN A 72 -25.55 17.19 -9.66
C GLN A 72 -24.47 18.20 -10.05
N VAL A 73 -24.37 18.39 -11.37
CA VAL A 73 -24.15 19.63 -12.14
C VAL A 73 -23.49 20.81 -11.41
N VAL A 74 -22.29 21.16 -11.86
CA VAL A 74 -21.88 22.57 -11.97
C VAL A 74 -21.50 22.78 -13.44
N ASP A 75 -22.32 23.58 -14.13
CA ASP A 75 -22.05 24.09 -15.47
C ASP A 75 -20.80 24.98 -15.44
N MET A 76 -19.87 24.72 -16.34
CA MET A 76 -18.79 25.65 -16.71
C MET A 76 -18.58 25.55 -18.22
N GLU A 77 -19.45 26.25 -18.96
CA GLU A 77 -19.18 26.61 -20.35
C GLU A 77 -18.15 27.76 -20.41
N LYS A 78 -17.21 27.58 -21.34
CA LYS A 78 -16.31 28.56 -21.99
C LYS A 78 -15.05 28.98 -21.22
N LEU A 79 -13.93 28.42 -21.66
CA LEU A 79 -12.86 29.20 -22.30
C LEU A 79 -11.96 28.26 -23.11
N ASP A 80 -12.22 28.26 -24.41
CA ASP A 80 -11.57 27.45 -25.44
C ASP A 80 -10.17 27.97 -25.75
N ILE A 81 -9.19 27.08 -25.58
CA ILE A 81 -7.86 27.16 -26.23
C ILE A 81 -7.54 25.81 -26.95
N PHE A 82 -8.48 24.86 -26.98
CA PHE A 82 -8.27 23.54 -27.57
C PHE A 82 -9.05 23.28 -28.88
N ASP A 83 -9.80 24.27 -29.38
CA ASP A 83 -10.58 24.16 -30.64
C ASP A 83 -9.73 24.09 -31.93
N GLN A 84 -8.41 23.96 -31.82
CA GLN A 84 -7.50 23.78 -32.97
C GLN A 84 -6.67 22.49 -32.91
N VAL A 85 -7.05 21.53 -32.08
CA VAL A 85 -6.61 20.15 -32.26
C VAL A 85 -7.86 19.37 -32.55
N ASP A 86 -8.03 18.93 -33.81
CA ASP A 86 -9.08 17.99 -34.20
C ASP A 86 -9.19 16.95 -33.10
N VAL A 87 -10.31 17.01 -32.37
CA VAL A 87 -10.64 16.02 -31.35
C VAL A 87 -10.62 14.71 -32.11
N LEU A 88 -9.68 13.83 -31.79
CA LEU A 88 -9.62 12.45 -32.28
C LEU A 88 -10.92 11.75 -31.85
N ASP A 89 -12.01 12.03 -32.56
CA ASP A 89 -13.37 11.52 -32.38
C ASP A 89 -13.48 10.16 -33.08
N ASP A 90 -12.55 9.26 -32.76
CA ASP A 90 -12.54 7.94 -33.37
C ASP A 90 -13.21 6.93 -32.45
N GLU A 91 -14.55 6.95 -32.42
CA GLU A 91 -15.33 5.82 -31.87
C GLU A 91 -14.85 4.49 -32.50
N ALA A 92 -14.47 4.51 -33.77
CA ALA A 92 -13.86 3.38 -34.48
C ALA A 92 -12.52 2.94 -33.85
N LEU A 93 -11.67 3.87 -33.43
CA LEU A 93 -10.37 3.56 -32.82
C LEU A 93 -10.55 3.05 -31.38
N ILE A 94 -11.54 3.58 -30.65
CA ILE A 94 -11.97 3.05 -29.36
C ILE A 94 -12.45 1.60 -29.51
N GLN A 95 -13.26 1.31 -30.53
CA GLN A 95 -13.70 -0.06 -30.82
C GLN A 95 -12.54 -0.97 -31.25
N ASN A 96 -11.57 -0.47 -32.01
CA ASN A 96 -10.37 -1.23 -32.38
C ASN A 96 -9.49 -1.57 -31.16
N VAL A 97 -9.36 -0.64 -30.20
CA VAL A 97 -8.57 -0.83 -28.96
C VAL A 97 -9.24 -1.83 -28.00
N ILE A 98 -10.56 -1.88 -27.98
CA ILE A 98 -11.34 -2.76 -27.09
C ILE A 98 -11.59 -4.15 -27.71
N ASN A 99 -11.87 -4.21 -29.02
CA ASN A 99 -12.39 -5.42 -29.69
C ASN A 99 -11.38 -6.12 -30.60
N SER A 100 -10.09 -5.84 -30.55
CA SER A 100 -9.11 -6.57 -31.37
C SER A 100 -9.10 -8.06 -30.98
N ALA A 101 -9.97 -8.85 -31.63
CA ALA A 101 -9.93 -10.31 -31.71
C ALA A 101 -8.64 -10.73 -32.46
N PRO A 102 -8.16 -11.98 -32.31
CA PRO A 102 -6.74 -12.32 -32.35
C PRO A 102 -6.18 -12.23 -33.77
N THR A 103 -5.78 -11.02 -34.14
CA THR A 103 -4.70 -10.76 -35.08
C THR A 103 -3.46 -10.52 -34.22
N SER A 104 -2.25 -10.83 -34.72
CA SER A 104 -1.02 -10.75 -33.93
C SER A 104 -0.94 -9.43 -33.12
N PRO A 105 -0.64 -9.45 -31.80
CA PRO A 105 -0.53 -8.23 -30.99
C PRO A 105 0.38 -7.16 -31.60
N ALA A 106 1.38 -7.58 -32.37
CA ALA A 106 2.29 -6.70 -33.09
C ALA A 106 1.59 -5.85 -34.17
N GLU A 107 0.63 -6.42 -34.90
CA GLU A 107 -0.09 -5.72 -35.97
C GLU A 107 -1.03 -4.65 -35.39
N VAL A 108 -1.70 -4.99 -34.27
CA VAL A 108 -2.53 -4.03 -33.52
C VAL A 108 -1.68 -2.85 -33.01
N LEU A 109 -0.50 -3.13 -32.46
CA LEU A 109 0.42 -2.06 -32.03
C LEU A 109 0.87 -1.19 -33.21
N GLN A 110 1.24 -1.78 -34.36
CA GLN A 110 1.68 -1.03 -35.54
C GLN A 110 0.60 -0.08 -36.06
N SER A 111 -0.64 -0.56 -36.15
CA SER A 111 -1.78 0.26 -36.61
C SER A 111 -2.10 1.44 -35.67
N LEU A 112 -1.96 1.24 -34.35
CA LEU A 112 -2.27 2.26 -33.34
C LEU A 112 -1.09 3.17 -33.02
N THR A 113 0.13 2.80 -33.40
CA THR A 113 1.36 3.57 -33.17
C THR A 113 1.25 5.04 -33.59
N PRO A 114 0.83 5.40 -34.82
CA PRO A 114 0.78 6.81 -35.22
C PRO A 114 -0.16 7.64 -34.34
N VAL A 115 -1.28 7.06 -33.90
CA VAL A 115 -2.26 7.75 -33.06
C VAL A 115 -1.73 7.98 -31.65
N PHE A 116 -1.09 6.97 -31.06
CA PHE A 116 -0.47 7.11 -29.74
C PHE A 116 0.77 8.03 -29.76
N GLN A 117 1.49 8.10 -30.88
CA GLN A 117 2.55 9.09 -31.08
C GLN A 117 2.00 10.52 -31.16
N GLN A 118 0.86 10.75 -31.82
CA GLN A 118 0.21 12.07 -31.80
C GLN A 118 -0.23 12.46 -30.38
N LEU A 119 -0.75 11.51 -29.59
CA LEU A 119 -1.10 11.75 -28.19
C LEU A 119 0.09 12.15 -27.31
N SER A 120 1.32 11.73 -27.66
CA SER A 120 2.51 12.17 -26.93
C SER A 120 2.68 13.70 -26.96
N ILE A 121 2.41 14.33 -28.10
CA ILE A 121 2.48 15.78 -28.29
C ILE A 121 1.42 16.46 -27.42
N VAL A 122 0.20 15.92 -27.43
CA VAL A 122 -0.91 16.43 -26.61
C VAL A 122 -0.56 16.36 -25.13
N PHE A 123 -0.02 15.24 -24.63
CA PHE A 123 0.31 15.10 -23.21
C PHE A 123 1.50 15.95 -22.76
N ARG A 124 2.47 16.19 -23.65
CA ARG A 124 3.59 17.08 -23.39
C ARG A 124 3.12 18.52 -23.15
N ASP A 125 2.18 18.99 -23.96
CA ASP A 125 1.72 20.38 -23.92
C ASP A 125 0.44 20.56 -23.06
N TYR A 126 -0.12 19.48 -22.54
CA TYR A 126 -1.30 19.49 -21.67
C TYR A 126 -1.14 20.41 -20.45
N ARG A 127 -2.21 21.13 -20.12
CA ARG A 127 -2.27 22.04 -18.96
C ARG A 127 -3.52 21.81 -18.14
N SER A 128 -4.68 21.75 -18.78
CA SER A 128 -5.99 21.61 -18.18
C SER A 128 -6.96 21.04 -19.21
N GLY A 129 -8.18 20.71 -18.79
CA GLY A 129 -9.22 20.19 -19.66
C GLY A 129 -9.50 18.72 -19.42
N SER A 130 -10.26 18.12 -20.33
CA SER A 130 -10.59 16.70 -20.26
C SER A 130 -9.53 15.88 -21.01
N LEU A 131 -9.19 14.71 -20.48
CA LEU A 131 -8.33 13.78 -21.20
C LEU A 131 -9.06 13.24 -22.44
N PRO A 132 -8.32 12.96 -23.55
CA PRO A 132 -8.88 12.37 -24.76
C PRO A 132 -9.74 11.14 -24.43
N LYS A 133 -10.90 11.01 -25.09
CA LYS A 133 -11.88 9.93 -24.83
C LYS A 133 -11.23 8.55 -24.86
N LEU A 134 -10.29 8.33 -25.80
CA LEU A 134 -9.52 7.09 -25.96
C LEU A 134 -8.83 6.64 -24.66
N MET A 135 -8.36 7.57 -23.84
CA MET A 135 -7.67 7.25 -22.59
C MET A 135 -8.59 6.63 -21.55
N ARG A 136 -9.90 6.88 -21.63
CA ARG A 136 -10.89 6.31 -20.70
C ARG A 136 -11.18 4.85 -21.01
N SER A 137 -11.11 4.44 -22.28
CA SER A 137 -11.28 3.04 -22.70
C SER A 137 -10.00 2.21 -22.58
N LEU A 138 -8.84 2.86 -22.63
CA LEU A 138 -7.55 2.17 -22.68
C LEU A 138 -7.26 1.22 -21.50
N PRO A 139 -7.61 1.52 -20.24
CA PRO A 139 -7.39 0.60 -19.12
C PRO A 139 -8.07 -0.76 -19.24
N SER A 140 -9.08 -0.89 -20.11
CA SER A 140 -9.76 -2.17 -20.39
C SER A 140 -9.03 -3.04 -21.41
N SER A 141 -8.04 -2.49 -22.13
CA SER A 141 -7.27 -3.23 -23.14
C SER A 141 -6.14 -4.04 -22.50
N ASN A 142 -5.89 -5.26 -23.00
CA ASN A 142 -4.75 -6.07 -22.57
C ASN A 142 -3.39 -5.48 -22.98
N LEU A 143 -3.37 -4.59 -23.98
CA LEU A 143 -2.17 -3.93 -24.49
C LEU A 143 -1.99 -2.51 -23.93
N TRP A 144 -2.76 -2.14 -22.89
CA TRP A 144 -2.80 -0.78 -22.35
C TRP A 144 -1.40 -0.25 -22.03
N LEU A 145 -0.54 -1.08 -21.42
CA LEU A 145 0.80 -0.66 -21.00
C LEU A 145 1.71 -0.38 -22.20
N GLN A 146 1.66 -1.24 -23.22
CA GLN A 146 2.45 -1.09 -24.43
C GLN A 146 2.03 0.16 -25.21
N LEU A 147 0.72 0.37 -25.35
CA LEU A 147 0.17 1.57 -25.98
C LEU A 147 0.52 2.84 -25.20
N MET A 148 0.47 2.80 -23.86
CA MET A 148 0.88 3.92 -23.02
C MET A 148 2.36 4.25 -23.16
N LYS A 149 3.24 3.26 -23.32
CA LYS A 149 4.67 3.47 -23.55
C LYS A 149 4.95 4.23 -24.86
N LEU A 150 4.10 4.07 -25.88
CA LEU A 150 4.22 4.82 -27.15
C LEU A 150 3.97 6.33 -27.00
N THR A 151 3.29 6.75 -25.93
CA THR A 151 2.99 8.18 -25.68
C THR A 151 4.14 8.95 -25.01
N ASN A 152 5.31 8.33 -24.89
CA ASN A 152 6.50 8.86 -24.21
C ASN A 152 6.23 9.43 -22.79
N PRO A 153 5.99 8.55 -21.79
CA PRO A 153 5.63 8.95 -20.42
C PRO A 153 6.60 9.91 -19.72
N LEU A 154 7.86 9.88 -20.11
CA LEU A 154 8.91 10.74 -19.56
C LEU A 154 8.69 12.22 -19.95
N GLU A 155 8.11 12.48 -21.11
CA GLU A 155 7.89 13.83 -21.65
C GLU A 155 6.51 14.43 -21.31
N TRP A 156 5.63 13.68 -20.64
CA TRP A 156 4.33 14.22 -20.25
C TRP A 156 4.48 15.52 -19.43
N SER A 157 3.57 16.47 -19.60
CA SER A 157 3.47 17.58 -18.65
C SER A 157 3.18 17.06 -17.24
N PRO A 158 3.61 17.75 -16.16
CA PRO A 158 3.24 17.38 -14.80
C PRO A 158 1.71 17.25 -14.60
N ASN A 159 0.94 18.10 -15.28
CA ASN A 159 -0.52 18.07 -15.24
C ASN A 159 -1.08 16.81 -15.92
N ALA A 160 -0.52 16.38 -17.06
CA ALA A 160 -0.91 15.14 -17.71
C ALA A 160 -0.57 13.93 -16.85
N THR A 161 0.64 13.88 -16.25
CA THR A 161 1.04 12.79 -15.35
C THR A 161 0.02 12.61 -14.23
N LYS A 162 -0.45 13.71 -13.62
CA LYS A 162 -1.46 13.67 -12.57
C LYS A 162 -2.81 13.14 -13.04
N GLU A 163 -3.34 13.69 -14.13
CA GLU A 163 -4.66 13.30 -14.62
C GLU A 163 -4.66 11.86 -15.16
N LEU A 164 -3.60 11.45 -15.85
CA LEU A 164 -3.42 10.07 -16.30
C LEU A 164 -3.27 9.12 -15.11
N THR A 165 -2.46 9.47 -14.10
CA THR A 165 -2.32 8.63 -12.91
C THR A 165 -3.66 8.48 -12.19
N ARG A 166 -4.41 9.57 -12.04
CA ARG A 166 -5.75 9.56 -11.44
C ARG A 166 -6.69 8.62 -12.20
N LEU A 167 -6.71 8.69 -13.52
CA LEU A 167 -7.54 7.86 -14.39
C LEU A 167 -7.15 6.38 -14.27
N PHE A 168 -5.90 6.04 -14.54
CA PHE A 168 -5.44 4.65 -14.59
C PHE A 168 -5.49 3.97 -13.23
N ILE A 169 -5.07 4.63 -12.15
CA ILE A 169 -5.14 4.02 -10.81
C ILE A 169 -6.58 3.78 -10.37
N SER A 170 -7.54 4.60 -10.82
CA SER A 170 -8.96 4.38 -10.51
C SER A 170 -9.58 3.20 -11.29
N MET A 171 -9.13 2.94 -12.51
CA MET A 171 -9.73 1.95 -13.41
C MET A 171 -9.00 0.61 -13.41
N LEU A 172 -7.68 0.60 -13.24
CA LEU A 172 -6.88 -0.62 -13.31
C LEU A 172 -7.11 -1.52 -12.07
N PRO A 173 -7.10 -2.86 -12.26
CA PRO A 173 -6.98 -3.79 -11.15
C PRO A 173 -5.61 -3.65 -10.48
N GLU A 174 -5.48 -4.11 -9.24
CA GLU A 174 -4.28 -3.86 -8.42
C GLU A 174 -2.99 -4.44 -9.04
N LYS A 175 -3.09 -5.59 -9.71
CA LYS A 175 -1.97 -6.19 -10.46
C LYS A 175 -1.48 -5.32 -11.62
N GLU A 176 -2.38 -4.69 -12.36
CA GLU A 176 -2.01 -3.83 -13.49
C GLU A 176 -1.56 -2.45 -13.03
N ALA A 177 -2.17 -1.94 -11.95
CA ALA A 177 -1.74 -0.70 -11.30
C ALA A 177 -0.27 -0.78 -10.82
N PHE A 178 0.19 -1.96 -10.41
CA PHE A 178 1.61 -2.18 -10.09
C PHE A 178 2.51 -1.86 -11.29
N PHE A 179 2.19 -2.37 -12.48
CA PHE A 179 2.96 -2.07 -13.70
C PHE A 179 2.85 -0.60 -14.10
N TYR A 180 1.69 0.05 -13.91
CA TYR A 180 1.57 1.49 -14.15
C TYR A 180 2.54 2.29 -13.28
N ILE A 181 2.56 1.99 -11.98
CA ILE A 181 3.40 2.69 -11.01
C ILE A 181 4.88 2.42 -11.33
N LYS A 182 5.25 1.14 -11.53
CA LYS A 182 6.63 0.72 -11.77
C LYS A 182 7.19 1.21 -13.10
N ASP A 183 6.47 1.03 -14.21
CA ASP A 183 7.01 1.24 -15.55
C ASP A 183 6.75 2.63 -16.12
N LEU A 184 5.77 3.38 -15.60
CA LEU A 184 5.41 4.69 -16.13
C LEU A 184 5.68 5.81 -15.11
N LEU A 185 5.13 5.69 -13.90
CA LEU A 185 5.22 6.76 -12.90
C LEU A 185 6.63 6.87 -12.30
N MET A 186 7.21 5.76 -11.85
CA MET A 186 8.50 5.77 -11.16
C MET A 186 9.68 6.27 -12.01
N PRO A 187 9.83 5.88 -13.29
CA PRO A 187 10.87 6.43 -14.16
C PRO A 187 10.77 7.95 -14.30
N ARG A 188 9.55 8.48 -14.38
CA ARG A 188 9.30 9.91 -14.41
C ARG A 188 9.71 10.60 -13.10
N VAL A 189 9.36 10.05 -11.94
CA VAL A 189 9.76 10.61 -10.64
C VAL A 189 11.28 10.64 -10.50
N ARG A 190 11.97 9.56 -10.90
CA ARG A 190 13.44 9.47 -10.89
C ARG A 190 14.06 10.54 -11.77
N GLN A 191 13.56 10.72 -12.99
CA GLN A 191 14.06 11.75 -13.91
C GLN A 191 13.86 13.17 -13.35
N ASP A 192 12.68 13.48 -12.83
CA ASP A 192 12.40 14.83 -12.28
C ASP A 192 13.31 15.13 -11.08
N LEU A 193 13.56 14.16 -10.20
CA LEU A 193 14.47 14.34 -9.07
C LEU A 193 15.94 14.44 -9.50
N LEU A 194 16.35 13.68 -10.52
CA LEU A 194 17.71 13.76 -11.07
C LEU A 194 17.98 15.13 -11.68
N LEU A 195 17.04 15.67 -12.46
CA LEU A 195 17.22 16.92 -13.21
C LEU A 195 16.98 18.17 -12.37
N LYS A 196 15.92 18.19 -11.54
CA LYS A 196 15.46 19.40 -10.85
C LYS A 196 15.76 19.39 -9.35
N GLN A 197 16.19 18.26 -8.79
CA GLN A 197 16.32 18.00 -7.34
C GLN A 197 15.05 18.26 -6.51
N LYS A 198 13.94 18.60 -7.17
CA LYS A 198 12.64 18.92 -6.58
C LYS A 198 11.55 18.30 -7.43
N LEU A 199 10.58 17.68 -6.77
CA LEU A 199 9.42 17.13 -7.44
C LEU A 199 8.38 18.22 -7.67
N SER A 200 7.79 18.26 -8.87
CA SER A 200 6.66 19.14 -9.13
C SER A 200 5.45 18.73 -8.30
N LEU A 201 4.58 19.69 -7.96
CA LEU A 201 3.39 19.42 -7.14
C LEU A 201 2.51 18.34 -7.76
N GLN A 202 2.29 18.38 -9.08
CA GLN A 202 1.38 17.45 -9.76
C GLN A 202 1.96 16.04 -9.85
N VAL A 203 3.28 15.89 -10.00
CA VAL A 203 3.93 14.57 -9.94
C VAL A 203 3.92 14.03 -8.50
N PHE A 204 4.08 14.89 -7.49
CA PHE A 204 3.90 14.50 -6.09
C PHE A 204 2.45 14.06 -5.81
N GLU A 205 1.46 14.79 -6.32
CA GLU A 205 0.05 14.41 -6.26
C GLU A 205 -0.22 13.08 -6.99
N SER A 206 0.51 12.79 -8.07
CA SER A 206 0.45 11.51 -8.78
C SER A 206 0.89 10.36 -7.88
N LEU A 207 1.99 10.53 -7.13
CA LEU A 207 2.41 9.56 -6.12
C LEU A 207 1.35 9.39 -5.02
N VAL A 208 0.75 10.48 -4.54
CA VAL A 208 -0.38 10.40 -3.58
C VAL A 208 -1.56 9.64 -4.19
N LYS A 209 -1.89 9.84 -5.47
CA LYS A 209 -2.96 9.09 -6.14
C LYS A 209 -2.64 7.62 -6.30
N SER A 210 -1.37 7.25 -6.48
CA SER A 210 -0.98 5.85 -6.54
C SER A 210 -1.26 5.08 -5.24
N THR A 211 -1.32 5.75 -4.08
CA THR A 211 -1.62 5.09 -2.79
C THR A 211 -3.05 4.57 -2.67
N TYR A 212 -3.96 4.94 -3.58
CA TYR A 212 -5.32 4.39 -3.64
C TYR A 212 -5.33 2.91 -4.04
N LYS A 213 -4.22 2.40 -4.58
CA LYS A 213 -3.95 0.96 -4.78
C LYS A 213 -2.75 0.58 -3.89
N PRO A 214 -2.97 0.27 -2.61
CA PRO A 214 -1.92 0.23 -1.60
C PRO A 214 -0.88 -0.86 -1.85
N LEU A 215 -1.27 -2.07 -2.28
CA LEU A 215 -0.29 -3.13 -2.56
C LEU A 215 0.50 -2.83 -3.83
N ALA A 216 -0.16 -2.26 -4.84
CA ALA A 216 0.50 -1.79 -6.05
C ALA A 216 1.54 -0.69 -5.75
N PHE A 217 1.20 0.25 -4.86
CA PHE A 217 2.13 1.28 -4.41
C PHE A 217 3.29 0.71 -3.59
N LEU A 218 3.03 -0.15 -2.61
CA LEU A 218 4.08 -0.75 -1.79
C LEU A 218 5.05 -1.59 -2.63
N LYS A 219 4.55 -2.38 -3.58
CA LYS A 219 5.40 -3.20 -4.46
C LYS A 219 6.04 -2.37 -5.58
N GLY A 220 5.26 -1.60 -6.33
CA GLY A 220 5.71 -0.92 -7.56
C GLY A 220 6.42 0.41 -7.33
N CYS A 221 6.34 0.96 -6.12
CA CYS A 221 7.05 2.17 -5.74
C CYS A 221 8.03 1.90 -4.60
N VAL A 222 7.56 1.49 -3.41
CA VAL A 222 8.44 1.39 -2.24
C VAL A 222 9.48 0.29 -2.40
N LEU A 223 9.07 -0.93 -2.78
CA LEU A 223 9.99 -2.05 -2.96
C LEU A 223 10.98 -1.81 -4.11
N GLU A 224 10.54 -1.20 -5.22
CA GLU A 224 11.43 -0.83 -6.33
C GLU A 224 12.52 0.17 -5.89
N VAL A 225 12.20 1.13 -5.02
CA VAL A 225 13.19 2.07 -4.46
C VAL A 225 14.17 1.36 -3.53
N ILE A 226 13.70 0.38 -2.77
CA ILE A 226 14.54 -0.43 -1.87
C ILE A 226 15.49 -1.31 -2.68
N GLN A 227 14.98 -2.00 -3.70
CA GLN A 227 15.78 -2.92 -4.52
C GLN A 227 16.85 -2.21 -5.35
N ALA A 228 16.55 -0.99 -5.82
CA ALA A 228 17.51 -0.17 -6.57
C ALA A 228 18.53 0.58 -5.69
N ASP A 229 18.40 0.52 -4.35
CA ASP A 229 19.11 1.38 -3.39
C ASP A 229 19.20 2.84 -3.86
N ASP A 230 18.03 3.37 -4.21
CA ASP A 230 17.88 4.67 -4.86
C ASP A 230 18.34 5.84 -3.98
N SER A 231 18.59 6.99 -4.61
CA SER A 231 19.08 8.18 -3.91
C SER A 231 18.20 8.63 -2.72
N ALA A 232 18.84 9.21 -1.70
CA ALA A 232 18.15 9.73 -0.51
C ALA A 232 17.03 10.75 -0.84
N GLY A 233 17.12 11.45 -1.97
CA GLY A 233 16.06 12.34 -2.47
C GLY A 233 14.77 11.60 -2.80
N LEU A 234 14.87 10.46 -3.48
CA LEU A 234 13.72 9.63 -3.84
C LEU A 234 13.12 8.95 -2.60
N VAL A 235 13.97 8.39 -1.74
CA VAL A 235 13.55 7.82 -0.44
C VAL A 235 12.78 8.84 0.39
N ARG A 236 13.27 10.09 0.47
CA ARG A 236 12.58 11.17 1.19
C ARG A 236 11.25 11.55 0.54
N ALA A 237 11.19 11.64 -0.79
CA ALA A 237 9.98 11.97 -1.52
C ALA A 237 8.90 10.90 -1.28
N VAL A 238 9.20 9.62 -1.51
CA VAL A 238 8.26 8.50 -1.30
C VAL A 238 7.91 8.35 0.19
N GLY A 239 8.88 8.49 1.09
CA GLY A 239 8.65 8.46 2.53
C GLY A 239 7.68 9.55 3.01
N SER A 240 7.75 10.75 2.42
CA SER A 240 6.80 11.83 2.73
C SER A 240 5.37 11.52 2.26
N VAL A 241 5.22 10.81 1.13
CA VAL A 241 3.91 10.32 0.65
C VAL A 241 3.35 9.30 1.64
N ILE A 242 4.17 8.33 2.08
CA ILE A 242 3.75 7.35 3.10
C ILE A 242 3.28 8.08 4.36
N LYS A 243 4.06 9.03 4.90
CA LYS A 243 3.69 9.79 6.10
C LYS A 243 2.36 10.53 5.96
N ARG A 244 2.09 11.12 4.80
CA ARG A 244 0.87 11.89 4.53
C ARG A 244 -0.37 11.02 4.26
N CYS A 245 -0.23 9.92 3.54
CA CYS A 245 -1.36 9.08 3.13
C CYS A 245 -1.78 8.08 4.21
N SER A 246 -3.08 7.80 4.32
CA SER A 246 -3.57 6.68 5.13
C SER A 246 -3.52 5.39 4.32
N LEU A 247 -2.73 4.41 4.77
CA LEU A 247 -2.62 3.10 4.14
C LEU A 247 -3.39 2.07 4.97
N PRO A 248 -3.95 0.99 4.36
CA PRO A 248 -4.59 -0.06 5.14
C PRO A 248 -3.60 -0.73 6.09
N ARG A 249 -4.03 -0.92 7.34
CA ARG A 249 -3.22 -1.52 8.41
C ARG A 249 -2.62 -2.87 8.00
N MET A 250 -3.43 -3.77 7.42
CA MET A 250 -2.97 -5.11 7.05
C MET A 250 -1.86 -5.06 5.99
N SER A 251 -2.02 -4.26 4.94
CA SER A 251 -1.00 -4.10 3.91
C SER A 251 0.33 -3.57 4.47
N VAL A 252 0.26 -2.60 5.39
CA VAL A 252 1.46 -2.04 6.04
C VAL A 252 2.14 -3.08 6.93
N ILE A 253 1.37 -3.82 7.74
CA ILE A 253 1.90 -4.85 8.62
C ILE A 253 2.60 -5.95 7.81
N SER A 254 1.94 -6.46 6.77
CA SER A 254 2.54 -7.48 5.90
C SER A 254 3.82 -6.97 5.23
N PHE A 255 3.85 -5.70 4.81
CA PHE A 255 5.06 -5.13 4.22
C PHE A 255 6.19 -4.94 5.24
N ILE A 256 5.88 -4.58 6.49
CA ILE A 256 6.87 -4.53 7.58
C ILE A 256 7.53 -5.90 7.77
N GLN A 257 6.75 -6.99 7.75
CA GLN A 257 7.29 -8.35 7.88
C GLN A 257 8.27 -8.68 6.76
N VAL A 258 7.90 -8.40 5.50
CA VAL A 258 8.78 -8.57 4.34
C VAL A 258 10.08 -7.78 4.49
N LEU A 259 10.02 -6.55 5.01
CA LEU A 259 11.23 -5.75 5.26
C LEU A 259 12.11 -6.30 6.39
N THR A 260 11.52 -6.93 7.42
CA THR A 260 12.26 -7.54 8.53
C THR A 260 12.91 -8.88 8.17
N GLU A 261 12.45 -9.54 7.11
CA GLU A 261 13.05 -10.76 6.59
C GLU A 261 14.23 -10.48 5.64
N ALA A 262 14.16 -9.36 4.92
CA ALA A 262 15.20 -8.92 3.99
C ALA A 262 16.44 -8.31 4.68
N ASP A 263 17.56 -8.28 3.96
CA ASP A 263 18.78 -7.63 4.44
C ASP A 263 18.63 -6.09 4.48
N PRO A 264 19.25 -5.43 5.47
CA PRO A 264 19.14 -3.99 5.67
C PRO A 264 19.92 -3.24 4.60
N ASN A 265 19.24 -2.29 3.95
CA ASN A 265 19.87 -1.23 3.16
C ASN A 265 19.36 0.14 3.63
N GLY A 266 19.99 1.22 3.16
CA GLY A 266 19.66 2.58 3.62
C GLY A 266 18.19 2.95 3.39
N ALA A 267 17.64 2.58 2.23
CA ALA A 267 16.25 2.82 1.88
C ALA A 267 15.27 2.00 2.74
N SER A 268 15.53 0.70 2.92
CA SER A 268 14.72 -0.23 3.72
C SER A 268 14.60 0.24 5.16
N LEU A 269 15.72 0.62 5.78
CA LEU A 269 15.72 1.15 7.16
C LEU A 269 14.88 2.44 7.26
N ALA A 270 15.01 3.36 6.31
CA ALA A 270 14.25 4.60 6.28
C ALA A 270 12.74 4.37 6.06
N PHE A 271 12.38 3.43 5.18
CA PHE A 271 10.98 3.07 4.93
C PHE A 271 10.37 2.30 6.11
N LEU A 272 11.10 1.36 6.70
CA LEU A 272 10.67 0.64 7.89
C LEU A 272 10.39 1.62 9.04
N ALA A 273 11.30 2.57 9.28
CA ALA A 273 11.11 3.64 10.26
C ALA A 273 9.85 4.48 9.93
N THR A 274 9.66 4.84 8.67
CA THR A 274 8.50 5.60 8.21
C THR A 274 7.18 4.83 8.39
N LEU A 275 7.16 3.52 8.13
CA LEU A 275 5.98 2.68 8.31
C LEU A 275 5.65 2.48 9.79
N LEU A 276 6.65 2.28 10.66
CA LEU A 276 6.45 2.20 12.11
C LEU A 276 5.93 3.52 12.70
N SER A 277 6.35 4.66 12.14
CA SER A 277 5.85 5.98 12.57
C SER A 277 4.33 6.17 12.37
N LYS A 278 3.67 5.29 11.62
CA LYS A 278 2.21 5.26 11.49
C LYS A 278 1.48 4.79 12.76
N ASN A 279 2.19 4.22 13.72
CA ASN A 279 1.62 3.79 15.01
C ASN A 279 0.43 2.83 14.86
N TYR A 280 0.44 1.96 13.84
CA TYR A 280 -0.56 0.89 13.75
C TYR A 280 -0.30 -0.15 14.84
N SER A 281 -1.37 -0.75 15.39
CA SER A 281 -1.23 -1.81 16.38
C SER A 281 -0.62 -3.06 15.73
N LEU A 282 0.51 -3.51 16.28
CA LEU A 282 1.20 -4.73 15.88
C LEU A 282 0.75 -5.89 16.79
N THR A 283 0.69 -7.10 16.24
CA THR A 283 0.58 -8.32 17.05
C THR A 283 1.91 -8.56 17.78
N PRO A 284 1.92 -9.32 18.90
CA PRO A 284 3.16 -9.66 19.59
C PRO A 284 4.21 -10.30 18.65
N GLN A 285 3.78 -11.22 17.79
CA GLN A 285 4.66 -11.85 16.79
C GLN A 285 5.32 -10.85 15.84
N ASN A 286 4.57 -9.86 15.35
CA ASN A 286 5.11 -8.87 14.42
C ASN A 286 6.04 -7.88 15.15
N LEU A 287 5.72 -7.57 16.41
CA LEU A 287 6.57 -6.76 17.27
C LEU A 287 7.89 -7.47 17.55
N ASP A 288 7.85 -8.76 17.86
CA ASP A 288 9.02 -9.61 18.08
C ASP A 288 9.88 -9.71 16.82
N SER A 289 9.26 -9.79 15.63
CA SER A 289 9.99 -9.80 14.35
C SER A 289 10.80 -8.53 14.14
N VAL A 290 10.19 -7.35 14.39
CA VAL A 290 10.88 -6.06 14.31
C VAL A 290 11.97 -5.93 15.39
N PHE A 291 11.68 -6.39 16.62
CA PHE A 291 12.66 -6.38 17.71
C PHE A 291 13.88 -7.24 17.36
N ASN A 292 13.67 -8.48 16.91
CA ASN A 292 14.72 -9.40 16.52
C ASN A 292 15.55 -8.86 15.36
N TYR A 293 14.90 -8.23 14.39
CA TYR A 293 15.57 -7.53 13.29
C TYR A 293 16.53 -6.44 13.80
N ILE A 294 16.05 -5.56 14.69
CA ILE A 294 16.89 -4.52 15.31
C ILE A 294 18.04 -5.16 16.10
N MET A 295 17.77 -6.20 16.90
CA MET A 295 18.79 -6.89 17.69
C MET A 295 19.87 -7.53 16.83
N LYS A 296 19.49 -8.13 15.68
CA LYS A 296 20.43 -8.75 14.73
C LYS A 296 21.45 -7.76 14.20
N TYR A 297 21.02 -6.54 13.85
CA TYR A 297 21.87 -5.55 13.20
C TYR A 297 22.49 -4.50 14.13
N THR A 298 22.08 -4.48 15.41
CA THR A 298 22.70 -3.62 16.41
C THR A 298 24.17 -4.01 16.60
N GLY A 299 25.07 -3.06 16.36
CA GLY A 299 26.53 -3.25 16.43
C GLY A 299 27.18 -3.47 15.06
N ALA A 300 26.43 -4.00 14.09
CA ALA A 300 26.88 -4.12 12.69
C ALA A 300 26.64 -2.82 11.92
N ILE A 301 25.48 -2.20 12.11
CA ILE A 301 25.08 -0.97 11.42
C ILE A 301 25.24 0.22 12.35
N THR A 302 26.05 1.19 11.93
CA THR A 302 26.35 2.41 12.70
C THR A 302 25.76 3.67 12.08
N ASN A 303 25.03 3.57 10.98
CA ASN A 303 24.47 4.73 10.28
C ASN A 303 23.34 5.40 11.09
N LEU A 304 23.15 6.70 10.86
CA LEU A 304 22.13 7.51 11.54
C LEU A 304 20.71 6.98 11.31
N VAL A 305 20.42 6.46 10.12
CA VAL A 305 19.10 5.97 9.72
C VAL A 305 18.66 4.78 10.57
N PHE A 306 19.59 3.89 10.94
CA PHE A 306 19.32 2.77 11.83
C PHE A 306 18.96 3.22 13.24
N TYR A 307 19.66 4.22 13.79
CA TYR A 307 19.31 4.77 15.11
C TYR A 307 18.00 5.56 15.09
N ASP A 308 17.66 6.22 13.98
CA ASP A 308 16.34 6.85 13.80
C ASP A 308 15.22 5.80 13.77
N LEU A 309 15.44 4.66 13.10
CA LEU A 309 14.53 3.50 13.14
C LEU A 309 14.30 3.02 14.58
N ILE A 310 15.37 2.83 15.36
CA ILE A 310 15.25 2.38 16.77
C ILE A 310 14.50 3.43 17.59
N LEU A 311 14.82 4.70 17.41
CA LEU A 311 14.15 5.79 18.13
C LEU A 311 12.65 5.80 17.84
N ILE A 312 12.25 5.70 16.58
CA ILE A 312 10.84 5.63 16.18
C ILE A 312 10.18 4.37 16.75
N PHE A 313 10.83 3.21 16.65
CA PHE A 313 10.33 1.96 17.21
C PHE A 313 10.05 2.06 18.70
N VAL A 314 10.99 2.59 19.48
CA VAL A 314 10.83 2.77 20.93
C VAL A 314 9.76 3.81 21.26
N LYS A 315 9.68 4.93 20.52
CA LYS A 315 8.62 5.93 20.70
C LYS A 315 7.23 5.35 20.48
N SER A 316 7.08 4.54 19.44
CA SER A 316 5.79 3.97 19.02
C SER A 316 5.39 2.76 19.84
N TYR A 317 6.33 1.88 20.15
CA TYR A 317 6.06 0.53 20.68
C TYR A 317 6.78 0.20 21.98
N GLY A 318 7.54 1.13 22.57
CA GLY A 318 8.32 0.88 23.79
C GLY A 318 7.48 0.34 24.96
N ASN A 319 6.23 0.78 25.09
CA ASN A 319 5.30 0.30 26.12
C ASN A 319 4.75 -1.11 25.86
N SER A 320 4.75 -1.56 24.60
CA SER A 320 4.25 -2.88 24.19
C SER A 320 5.31 -3.97 24.30
N LEU A 321 6.58 -3.61 24.49
CA LEU A 321 7.68 -4.56 24.69
C LEU A 321 7.63 -5.22 26.06
N SER A 322 8.11 -6.46 26.13
CA SER A 322 8.31 -7.15 27.40
C SER A 322 9.40 -6.48 28.25
N GLY A 323 9.36 -6.66 29.57
CA GLY A 323 10.40 -6.11 30.46
C GLY A 323 11.81 -6.61 30.10
N GLU A 324 11.94 -7.86 29.68
CA GLU A 324 13.20 -8.46 29.23
C GLU A 324 13.69 -7.85 27.92
N GLN A 325 12.80 -7.63 26.95
CA GLN A 325 13.13 -6.97 25.69
C GLN A 325 13.60 -5.53 25.92
N GLN A 326 12.95 -4.79 26.83
CA GLN A 326 13.35 -3.43 27.20
C GLN A 326 14.76 -3.40 27.82
N VAL A 327 15.07 -4.32 28.73
CA VAL A 327 16.40 -4.40 29.36
C VAL A 327 17.47 -4.77 28.33
N THR A 328 17.22 -5.78 27.50
CA THR A 328 18.14 -6.20 26.44
C THR A 328 18.44 -5.05 25.46
N LEU A 329 17.40 -4.35 25.00
CA LEU A 329 17.57 -3.20 24.12
C LEU A 329 18.35 -2.07 24.80
N TYR A 330 18.06 -1.79 26.07
CA TYR A 330 18.76 -0.77 26.85
C TYR A 330 20.25 -1.07 27.01
N GLU A 331 20.61 -2.31 27.30
CA GLU A 331 22.02 -2.74 27.41
C GLU A 331 22.74 -2.64 26.07
N LYS A 332 22.12 -3.10 24.98
CA LYS A 332 22.69 -2.94 23.64
C LYS A 332 22.92 -1.48 23.25
N MET A 333 21.96 -0.59 23.54
CA MET A 333 22.09 0.84 23.22
C MET A 333 23.13 1.56 24.09
N LYS A 334 23.42 1.05 25.29
CA LYS A 334 24.55 1.53 26.10
C LYS A 334 25.89 1.11 25.52
N GLN A 335 25.98 -0.11 25.00
CA GLN A 335 27.19 -0.66 24.41
C GLN A 335 27.51 0.02 23.06
N PHE A 336 26.52 0.16 22.20
CA PHE A 336 26.66 0.72 20.86
C PHE A 336 26.04 2.12 20.79
N LYS A 337 26.82 3.12 21.19
CA LYS A 337 26.38 4.53 21.14
C LYS A 337 26.66 5.16 19.78
N HIS A 338 25.68 5.88 19.26
CA HIS A 338 25.84 6.78 18.12
C HIS A 338 26.31 8.16 18.60
N GLN A 339 27.16 8.83 17.82
CA GLN A 339 27.62 10.19 18.10
C GLN A 339 26.49 11.20 17.78
N GLY A 340 26.22 12.17 18.66
CA GLY A 340 25.17 13.18 18.40
C GLY A 340 23.85 12.98 19.17
N GLY A 341 23.87 12.28 20.31
CA GLY A 341 22.81 12.38 21.33
C GLY A 341 21.54 11.53 21.10
N ILE A 342 21.33 10.95 19.91
CA ILE A 342 20.15 10.09 19.65
C ILE A 342 20.11 8.87 20.57
N SER A 343 21.26 8.24 20.84
CA SER A 343 21.32 7.11 21.78
C SER A 343 20.88 7.50 23.19
N GLU A 344 21.21 8.71 23.66
CA GLU A 344 20.76 9.19 24.98
C GLU A 344 19.24 9.37 25.01
N GLU A 345 18.64 9.85 23.93
CA GLU A 345 17.18 9.97 23.81
C GLU A 345 16.49 8.59 23.75
N ILE A 346 17.06 7.63 23.02
CA ILE A 346 16.57 6.24 23.01
C ILE A 346 16.59 5.67 24.45
N LEU A 347 17.72 5.81 25.15
CA LEU A 347 17.87 5.33 26.53
C LEU A 347 16.89 6.00 27.49
N ARG A 348 16.64 7.31 27.32
CA ARG A 348 15.67 8.07 28.10
C ARG A 348 14.25 7.51 27.92
N ILE A 349 13.82 7.28 26.67
CA ILE A 349 12.47 6.81 26.39
C ILE A 349 12.28 5.38 26.89
N ILE A 350 13.27 4.49 26.73
CA ILE A 350 13.19 3.12 27.27
C ILE A 350 12.98 3.14 28.78
N LYS A 351 13.75 3.95 29.53
CA LYS A 351 13.56 4.09 30.98
C LYS A 351 12.15 4.55 31.34
N GLN A 352 11.62 5.53 30.60
CA GLN A 352 10.26 6.03 30.80
C GLN A 352 9.21 4.93 30.58
N CYS A 353 9.35 4.15 29.51
CA CYS A 353 8.47 3.01 29.21
C CYS A 353 8.55 1.93 30.30
N SER A 354 9.74 1.61 30.81
CA SER A 354 9.90 0.62 31.90
C SER A 354 9.23 1.06 33.20
N ILE A 355 9.27 2.37 33.52
CA ILE A 355 8.56 2.91 34.70
C ILE A 355 7.05 2.79 34.52
N GLN A 356 6.52 3.14 33.35
CA GLN A 356 5.09 3.06 33.05
C GLN A 356 4.57 1.61 33.11
N ASN A 357 5.34 0.65 32.60
CA ASN A 357 4.96 -0.77 32.67
C ASN A 357 4.95 -1.31 34.11
N LYS A 358 5.91 -0.89 34.96
CA LYS A 358 5.90 -1.23 36.40
C LYS A 358 4.67 -0.64 37.11
N GLN A 359 4.32 0.61 36.82
CA GLN A 359 3.12 1.24 37.39
C GLN A 359 1.82 0.54 36.97
N LYS A 360 1.71 0.12 35.71
CA LYS A 360 0.54 -0.64 35.23
C LYS A 360 0.42 -1.97 35.95
N GLN A 361 1.51 -2.72 36.11
CA GLN A 361 1.50 -3.98 36.85
C GLN A 361 1.04 -3.76 38.29
N LEU A 362 1.59 -2.76 39.00
CA LEU A 362 1.19 -2.42 40.38
C LEU A 362 -0.31 -2.05 40.50
N MET A 363 -0.89 -1.36 39.51
CA MET A 363 -2.33 -1.02 39.52
C MET A 363 -3.24 -2.22 39.22
N THR A 364 -2.79 -3.19 38.41
CA THR A 364 -3.55 -4.43 38.17
C THR A 364 -3.61 -5.29 39.44
N PHE A 365 -2.50 -5.44 40.16
CA PHE A 365 -2.48 -6.17 41.43
C PHE A 365 -3.37 -5.51 42.51
N GLY A 366 -3.41 -4.17 42.57
CA GLY A 366 -4.25 -3.46 43.55
C GLY A 366 -5.77 -3.53 43.30
N GLN A 367 -6.24 -3.96 42.12
CA GLN A 367 -7.66 -4.15 41.84
C GLN A 367 -8.14 -5.58 42.16
N ASP A 368 -7.28 -6.57 42.01
CA ASP A 368 -7.60 -7.97 42.32
C ASP A 368 -7.61 -8.26 43.84
N ASP A 369 -6.95 -7.41 44.64
CA ASP A 369 -6.88 -7.52 46.11
C ASP A 369 -8.07 -6.88 46.87
N ILE A 370 -9.09 -6.36 46.16
CA ILE A 370 -10.28 -5.71 46.79
C ILE A 370 -11.51 -6.63 46.83
N ILE A 371 -11.42 -7.87 46.32
CA ILE A 371 -12.49 -8.86 46.48
C ILE A 371 -12.23 -9.68 47.74
N ILE A 372 -12.62 -9.15 48.90
CA ILE A 372 -12.87 -9.94 50.13
C ILE A 372 -14.28 -9.66 50.63
#